data_AF-A0A0G1RTP7-F1
#
_entry.id   AF-A0A0G1RTP7-F1
#
_cell.length_a   1.000
_cell.length_b   1.000
_cell.length_c   1.000
_cell.angle_alpha   90.00
_cell.angle_beta   90.00
_cell.angle_gamma   90.00
#
_symmetry.space_group_name_H-M   'P 1'
#
loop_
_entity.id
_entity.type
_entity.pdbx_description
1 polymer ?
#
loop_
_entity_poly.entity_id
_entity_poly.type
_entity_poly.pdbx_seq_one_letter_code
_entity_poly.pdbx_strand_id
1 'polypeptide(L)'
;MTPFDKFIEFITRQGMIELEAVILGKAAVILLLLLYLAFSLVVVRQVNLMNKTINGLMEKRLLVAAKALVGLAMVVLILGLIVL
;
A
#
# COMPACT_ATOMS: atom_id res chain seq x y z
N MET A 1 32.50 32.32 4.74
CA MET A 1 32.36 30.86 4.84
C MET A 1 33.74 30.25 4.74
N THR A 2 34.12 29.49 5.76
CA THR A 2 35.37 28.74 5.77
C THR A 2 35.23 27.48 4.92
N PRO A 3 36.34 26.89 4.43
CA PRO A 3 36.32 25.59 3.77
C PRO A 3 35.67 24.48 4.60
N PHE A 4 35.74 24.59 5.93
CA PHE A 4 35.12 23.67 6.88
C PHE A 4 33.59 23.76 6.84
N ASP A 5 33.02 24.97 6.76
CA ASP A 5 31.56 25.17 6.67
C ASP A 5 30.97 24.50 5.43
N LYS A 6 31.67 24.57 4.30
CA LYS A 6 31.26 23.91 3.05
C LYS A 6 31.32 22.39 3.12
N PHE A 7 32.29 21.85 3.87
CA PHE A 7 32.42 20.40 4.08
C PHE A 7 31.29 19.85 4.95
N ILE A 8 30.93 20.57 6.02
CA ILE A 8 29.78 20.20 6.87
C ILE A 8 28.45 20.33 6.10
N GLU A 9 28.30 21.35 5.26
CA GLU A 9 27.12 21.51 4.40
C GLU A 9 27.02 20.37 3.36
N PHE A 10 28.14 19.92 2.79
CA PHE A 10 28.16 18.79 1.85
C PHE A 10 27.72 17.47 2.52
N ILE A 11 28.25 17.16 3.70
CA ILE A 11 27.86 15.96 4.46
C ILE A 11 26.40 16.00 4.88
N THR A 12 25.92 17.15 5.38
CA THR A 12 24.52 17.29 5.81
C THR A 12 23.56 17.27 4.63
N ARG A 13 23.91 17.86 3.47
CA ARG A 13 23.08 17.76 2.24
C ARG A 13 23.00 16.33 1.69
N GLN A 14 24.10 15.58 1.64
CA GLN A 14 24.05 14.18 1.22
C GLN A 14 23.20 13.32 2.15
N GLY A 15 23.36 13.49 3.47
CA GLY A 15 22.53 12.78 4.46
C GLY A 15 21.05 13.14 4.38
N MET A 16 20.71 14.39 4.04
CA MET A 16 19.31 14.79 3.84
C MET A 16 18.68 14.22 2.56
N ILE A 17 19.43 14.12 1.46
CA ILE A 17 18.92 13.53 0.21
C ILE A 17 18.60 12.04 0.39
N GLU A 18 19.45 11.30 1.09
CA GLU A 18 19.22 9.88 1.39
C GLU A 18 18.00 9.71 2.32
N LEU A 19 17.86 10.57 3.33
CA LEU A 19 16.70 10.56 4.23
C LEU A 19 15.39 10.90 3.51
N GLU A 20 15.39 11.92 2.65
CA GLU A 20 14.25 12.29 1.81
C GLU A 20 13.84 11.15 0.86
N ALA A 21 14.80 10.47 0.23
CA ALA A 21 14.54 9.34 -0.64
C ALA A 21 13.92 8.15 0.12
N VAL A 22 14.42 7.85 1.33
CA VAL A 22 13.85 6.80 2.19
C VAL A 22 12.41 7.13 2.60
N ILE A 23 12.15 8.37 3.01
CA ILE A 23 10.80 8.82 3.38
C ILE A 23 9.85 8.75 2.17
N LEU A 24 10.30 9.23 1.01
CA LEU A 24 9.50 9.20 -0.22
C LEU A 24 9.20 7.75 -0.66
N GLY A 25 10.17 6.85 -0.51
CA GLY A 25 10.00 5.42 -0.78
C GLY A 25 8.94 4.78 0.13
N LYS A 26 9.00 5.06 1.45
CA LYS A 26 7.98 4.59 2.40
C LYS A 26 6.59 5.13 2.07
N ALA A 27 6.49 6.43 1.75
CA ALA A 27 5.24 7.06 1.35
C ALA A 27 4.64 6.43 0.08
N ALA A 28 5.48 6.14 -0.92
CA ALA A 28 5.06 5.47 -2.15
C ALA A 28 4.53 4.05 -1.90
N VAL A 29 5.16 3.28 -1.00
CA VAL A 29 4.69 1.94 -0.61
C VAL A 29 3.34 2.03 0.11
N ILE A 30 3.18 2.96 1.06
CA ILE A 30 1.89 3.17 1.74
C ILE A 30 0.80 3.54 0.73
N LEU A 31 1.09 4.42 -0.22
CA LEU A 31 0.15 4.80 -1.28
C LEU A 31 -0.26 3.59 -2.12
N LEU A 32 0.70 2.74 -2.51
CA LEU A 32 0.41 1.49 -3.23
C LEU A 32 -0.47 0.53 -2.42
N LEU A 33 -0.22 0.38 -1.12
CA LEU A 33 -1.03 -0.46 -0.25
C LEU A 33 -2.47 0.06 -0.12
N LEU A 34 -2.65 1.39 -0.02
CA LEU A 34 -3.97 2.02 -0.02
C LEU A 34 -4.70 1.82 -1.35
N LEU A 35 -4.00 1.98 -2.47
CA LEU A 35 -4.57 1.71 -3.80
C LEU A 35 -4.97 0.23 -3.96
N TYR A 36 -4.15 -0.69 -3.45
CA TYR A 36 -4.44 -2.12 -3.46
C TYR A 36 -5.69 -2.46 -2.62
N LEU A 37 -5.85 -1.83 -1.45
CA LEU A 37 -7.05 -1.98 -0.62
C LEU A 37 -8.29 -1.45 -1.36
N ALA A 38 -8.21 -0.25 -1.94
CA ALA A 38 -9.30 0.33 -2.73
C ALA A 38 -9.69 -0.59 -3.91
N PHE A 39 -8.70 -1.11 -4.64
CA PHE A 39 -8.91 -2.07 -5.72
C PHE A 39 -9.61 -3.35 -5.22
N SER A 40 -9.19 -3.89 -4.08
CA SER A 40 -9.80 -5.08 -3.47
C SER A 40 -11.28 -4.86 -3.12
N LEU A 41 -11.65 -3.66 -2.65
CA LEU A 41 -13.04 -3.29 -2.42
C LEU A 41 -13.85 -3.21 -3.73
N VAL A 42 -13.25 -2.69 -4.80
CA VAL A 42 -13.88 -2.69 -6.13
C VAL A 42 -14.12 -4.13 -6.60
N VAL A 43 -13.16 -5.04 -6.41
CA VAL A 43 -13.33 -6.46 -6.75
C VAL A 43 -14.51 -7.06 -6.00
N VAL A 44 -14.66 -6.80 -4.69
CA VAL A 44 -15.84 -7.27 -3.92
C VAL A 44 -17.14 -6.71 -4.51
N ARG A 45 -17.16 -5.43 -4.89
CA ARG A 45 -18.34 -4.84 -5.53
C ARG A 45 -18.66 -5.54 -6.86
N GLN A 46 -17.66 -5.81 -7.69
CA GLN A 46 -17.87 -6.49 -8.98
C GLN A 46 -18.34 -7.94 -8.78
N VAL A 47 -17.74 -8.65 -7.83
CA VAL A 47 -18.17 -10.00 -7.46
C VAL A 47 -19.62 -9.97 -6.98
N ASN A 48 -20.01 -9.01 -6.14
CA ASN A 48 -21.41 -8.86 -5.70
C ASN A 48 -22.38 -8.58 -6.87
N LEU A 49 -21.96 -7.83 -7.89
CA LEU A 49 -22.79 -7.58 -9.07
C LEU A 49 -22.94 -8.86 -9.91
N MET A 50 -21.84 -9.56 -10.17
CA MET A 50 -21.87 -10.86 -10.88
C MET A 50 -22.68 -11.91 -10.12
N ASN A 51 -22.61 -11.89 -8.78
CA ASN A 51 -23.32 -12.80 -7.91
C ASN A 51 -24.84 -12.73 -8.09
N LYS A 52 -25.38 -11.54 -8.43
CA LYS A 52 -26.82 -11.38 -8.72
C LYS A 52 -27.25 -12.07 -10.02
N THR A 53 -26.29 -12.36 -10.91
CA THR A 53 -26.54 -12.99 -12.21
C THR A 53 -26.24 -14.49 -12.16
N ILE A 54 -25.27 -14.91 -11.34
CA ILE A 54 -24.87 -16.31 -11.17
C ILE A 54 -25.66 -16.91 -9.99
N ASN A 55 -26.80 -17.54 -10.28
CA ASN A 55 -27.53 -18.31 -9.28
C ASN A 55 -26.92 -19.74 -9.20
N GLY A 56 -26.34 -20.13 -8.06
CA GLY A 56 -25.82 -21.50 -7.88
C GLY A 56 -24.76 -21.68 -6.78
N LEU A 57 -24.20 -22.88 -6.66
CA LEU A 57 -23.21 -23.24 -5.63
C LEU A 57 -21.91 -22.38 -5.65
N MET A 58 -21.58 -21.78 -6.79
CA MET A 58 -20.41 -20.89 -6.92
C MET A 58 -20.63 -19.50 -6.30
N GLU A 59 -21.88 -19.09 -6.12
CA GLU A 59 -22.29 -17.78 -5.60
C GLU A 59 -21.59 -17.46 -4.26
N LYS A 60 -21.82 -18.33 -3.27
CA LYS A 60 -21.26 -18.16 -1.91
C LYS A 60 -19.74 -18.25 -1.89
N ARG A 61 -19.13 -19.11 -2.72
CA ARG A 61 -17.67 -19.32 -2.74
C ARG A 61 -16.93 -18.10 -3.28
N LEU A 62 -17.42 -17.50 -4.36
CA LEU A 62 -16.85 -16.29 -4.96
C LEU A 62 -16.91 -15.11 -3.97
N LEU A 63 -18.03 -14.94 -3.30
CA LEU A 63 -18.23 -13.85 -2.34
C LEU A 63 -17.34 -14.01 -1.10
N VAL A 64 -17.16 -15.23 -0.60
CA VAL A 64 -16.21 -15.53 0.49
C VAL A 64 -14.77 -15.27 0.07
N ALA A 65 -14.36 -15.71 -1.12
CA ALA A 65 -13.01 -15.48 -1.63
C ALA A 65 -12.72 -13.99 -1.79
N ALA A 66 -13.66 -13.20 -2.33
CA ALA A 66 -13.50 -11.76 -2.48
C ALA A 66 -13.37 -11.05 -1.12
N LYS A 67 -14.16 -11.45 -0.11
CA LYS A 67 -14.05 -10.92 1.26
C LYS A 67 -12.72 -11.31 1.92
N ALA A 68 -12.27 -12.54 1.72
CA ALA A 68 -10.97 -13.00 2.22
C ALA A 68 -9.82 -12.19 1.60
N LEU A 69 -9.93 -11.83 0.33
CA LEU A 69 -8.95 -10.99 -0.37
C LEU A 69 -8.85 -9.59 0.24
N VAL A 70 -9.99 -8.96 0.59
CA VAL A 70 -10.00 -7.70 1.34
C VAL A 70 -9.41 -7.86 2.75
N GLY A 71 -9.73 -8.97 3.43
CA GLY A 71 -9.15 -9.27 4.74
C GLY A 71 -7.62 -9.39 4.69
N LEU A 72 -7.09 -10.11 3.69
CA LEU A 72 -5.65 -10.22 3.46
C LEU A 72 -5.02 -8.86 3.12
N ALA A 73 -5.67 -8.06 2.28
CA ALA A 73 -5.21 -6.71 1.96
C ALA A 73 -5.11 -5.83 3.21
N MET A 74 -6.08 -5.92 4.13
CA MET A 74 -6.05 -5.22 5.42
C MET A 74 -4.91 -5.70 6.31
N VAL A 75 -4.68 -7.00 6.41
CA VAL A 75 -3.55 -7.55 7.20
C VAL A 75 -2.22 -7.06 6.65
N VAL A 76 -2.04 -7.09 5.33
CA VAL A 76 -0.82 -6.60 4.67
C VAL A 76 -0.64 -5.09 4.91
N LEU A 77 -1.71 -4.31 4.84
CA LEU A 77 -1.65 -2.87 5.14
C LEU A 77 -1.20 -2.62 6.59
N ILE A 78 -1.80 -3.31 7.56
CA ILE A 78 -1.44 -3.16 8.97
C ILE A 78 0.02 -3.56 9.21
N LEU A 79 0.45 -4.70 8.70
CA LEU A 79 1.84 -5.15 8.81
C LEU A 79 2.79 -4.16 8.12
N GLY A 80 2.41 -3.65 6.95
CA GLY A 80 3.18 -2.64 6.21
C GLY A 80 3.37 -1.36 7.02
N LEU A 81 2.31 -0.86 7.68
CA LEU A 81 2.37 0.32 8.55
C LEU A 81 3.20 0.14 9.82
N ILE A 82 3.37 -1.11 10.30
CA ILE A 82 4.21 -1.42 11.46
C ILE A 82 5.69 -1.49 11.06
N VAL A 83 5.98 -2.01 9.86
CA VAL A 83 7.35 -2.27 9.40
C VAL A 83 8.00 -1.03 8.74
N LEU A 84 7.21 -0.22 8.02
CA LEU A 84 7.67 1.01 7.36
C LEU A 84 7.78 2.17 8.35
#